data_AF-L0HIC4-F1
#
_entry.id   AF-L0HIC4-F1
#
_cell.length_a   1.000
_cell.length_b   1.000
_cell.length_c   1.000
_cell.angle_alpha   90.00
_cell.angle_beta   90.00
_cell.angle_gamma   90.00
#
_symmetry.space_group_name_H-M   'P 1'
#
loop_
_entity.id
_entity.type
_entity.pdbx_description
1 polymer ?
#
loop_
_entity_poly.entity_id
_entity_poly.type
_entity_poly.pdbx_seq_one_letter_code
_entity_poly.pdbx_strand_id
1 'polypeptide(L)'
;MKYRFEECLERGKIVKIPVDPALVEKERQEAAADLMAAEHSLSQNQVKWAIIQGYYSLFHALRSRVFAKGYREKSHRCLRFAVEALLVDEGELGPEVLDHFSFAMDLREGADYGCIYNAESAGIVVASARTVYEMISTE
;
A
#
# COMPACT_ATOMS: atom_id res chain seq x y z
N MET A 1 -10.03 -9.78 14.23
CA MET A 1 -9.53 -8.97 13.09
C MET A 1 -10.04 -9.51 11.76
N LYS A 2 -9.96 -10.84 11.55
CA LYS A 2 -10.66 -11.60 10.50
C LYS A 2 -12.10 -11.15 10.19
N TYR A 3 -12.88 -10.79 11.21
CA TYR A 3 -14.23 -10.23 11.04
C TYR A 3 -14.31 -9.05 10.05
N ARG A 4 -13.35 -8.12 10.05
CA ARG A 4 -13.37 -6.96 9.13
C ARG A 4 -13.08 -7.37 7.67
N PHE A 5 -12.21 -8.35 7.49
CA PHE A 5 -11.95 -8.95 6.18
C PHE A 5 -13.18 -9.70 5.67
N GLU A 6 -13.83 -10.49 6.52
CA GLU A 6 -15.09 -11.19 6.24
C GLU A 6 -16.21 -10.21 5.89
N GLU A 7 -16.35 -9.11 6.64
CA GLU A 7 -17.33 -8.05 6.33
C GLU A 7 -17.06 -7.43 4.93
N CYS A 8 -15.80 -7.16 4.58
CA CYS A 8 -15.45 -6.67 3.24
C CYS A 8 -15.77 -7.72 2.16
N LEU A 9 -15.62 -9.02 2.42
CA LEU A 9 -16.01 -10.09 1.49
C LEU A 9 -17.54 -10.15 1.30
N GLU A 10 -18.30 -10.19 2.39
CA GLU A 10 -19.76 -10.23 2.37
C GLU A 10 -20.36 -9.03 1.62
N ARG A 11 -19.76 -7.86 1.78
CA ARG A 11 -20.17 -6.61 1.11
C ARG A 11 -19.60 -6.47 -0.32
N GLY A 12 -18.85 -7.46 -0.81
CA GLY A 12 -18.24 -7.47 -2.14
C GLY A 12 -17.18 -6.38 -2.36
N LYS A 13 -16.63 -5.83 -1.27
CA LYS A 13 -15.52 -4.86 -1.25
C LYS A 13 -14.15 -5.53 -1.28
N ILE A 14 -14.10 -6.81 -0.95
CA ILE A 14 -13.05 -7.74 -1.37
C ILE A 14 -13.75 -8.86 -2.15
N VAL A 15 -13.12 -9.35 -3.21
CA VAL A 15 -13.62 -10.46 -4.01
C VAL A 15 -12.53 -11.49 -4.22
N LYS A 16 -12.90 -12.76 -4.34
CA LYS A 16 -11.98 -13.81 -4.80
C LYS A 16 -11.75 -13.66 -6.30
N ILE A 17 -10.51 -13.84 -6.72
CA ILE A 17 -10.10 -13.84 -8.13
C ILE A 17 -9.20 -15.05 -8.40
N PRO A 18 -9.15 -15.56 -9.65
CA PRO A 18 -8.06 -16.44 -10.05
C PRO A 18 -6.72 -15.72 -9.87
N VAL A 19 -5.71 -16.42 -9.39
CA VAL A 19 -4.36 -15.88 -9.30
C VAL A 19 -3.80 -15.74 -10.72
N ASP A 20 -3.40 -14.53 -11.07
CA ASP A 20 -2.79 -14.18 -12.35
C ASP A 20 -1.40 -13.56 -12.11
N PRO A 21 -0.32 -14.31 -12.40
CA PRO A 21 1.05 -13.81 -12.21
C PRO A 21 1.34 -12.51 -12.98
N ALA A 22 0.73 -12.30 -14.15
CA ALA A 22 0.94 -11.08 -14.92
C ALA A 22 0.30 -9.87 -14.23
N LEU A 23 -0.85 -10.07 -13.56
CA LEU A 23 -1.50 -9.02 -12.78
C LEU A 23 -0.69 -8.69 -11.51
N VAL A 24 -0.15 -9.69 -10.82
CA VAL A 24 0.75 -9.49 -9.66
C VAL A 24 1.98 -8.69 -10.07
N GLU A 25 2.64 -9.10 -11.15
CA GLU A 25 3.84 -8.43 -11.65
C GLU A 25 3.55 -7.00 -12.10
N LYS A 26 2.40 -6.75 -12.72
CA LYS A 26 1.97 -5.40 -13.07
C LYS A 26 1.89 -4.50 -11.85
N GLU A 27 1.24 -4.94 -10.77
CA GLU A 27 1.15 -4.14 -9.54
C GLU A 27 2.52 -3.88 -8.91
N ARG A 28 3.43 -4.86 -8.97
CA ARG A 28 4.80 -4.70 -8.49
C ARG A 28 5.57 -3.65 -9.30
N GLN A 29 5.39 -3.64 -10.63
CA GLN A 29 6.01 -2.64 -11.52
C GLN A 29 5.48 -1.22 -11.26
N GLU A 30 4.16 -1.07 -11.09
CA GLU A 30 3.56 0.23 -10.70
C GLU A 30 4.11 0.69 -9.35
N ALA A 31 4.21 -0.20 -8.35
CA ALA A 31 4.78 0.13 -7.04
C ALA A 31 6.23 0.65 -7.13
N ALA A 32 7.04 0.03 -7.99
CA ALA A 32 8.42 0.43 -8.25
C ALA A 32 8.49 1.81 -8.93
N ALA A 33 7.65 2.04 -9.94
CA ALA A 33 7.58 3.31 -10.65
C ALA A 33 7.16 4.45 -9.72
N ASP A 34 6.15 4.21 -8.88
CA ASP A 34 5.70 5.18 -7.88
C ASP A 34 6.76 5.46 -6.82
N LEU A 35 7.53 4.45 -6.39
CA LEU A 35 8.63 4.65 -5.45
C LEU A 35 9.70 5.58 -6.05
N MET A 36 10.15 5.29 -7.27
CA MET A 36 11.12 6.15 -7.97
C MET A 36 10.60 7.58 -8.12
N ALA A 37 9.32 7.74 -8.46
CA ALA A 37 8.70 9.06 -8.58
C ALA A 37 8.62 9.79 -7.23
N ALA A 38 8.27 9.08 -6.16
CA ALA A 38 8.17 9.64 -4.81
C ALA A 38 9.53 10.11 -4.29
N GLU A 39 10.59 9.33 -4.50
CA GLU A 39 11.96 9.67 -4.17
C GLU A 39 12.44 10.90 -4.95
N HIS A 40 12.13 10.95 -6.24
CA HIS A 40 12.43 12.11 -7.08
C HIS A 40 11.71 13.37 -6.58
N SER A 41 10.40 13.29 -6.34
CA SER A 41 9.60 14.40 -5.80
C SER A 41 10.15 14.89 -4.47
N LEU A 42 10.55 13.99 -3.57
CA LEU A 42 11.15 14.35 -2.29
C LEU A 42 12.47 15.11 -2.49
N SER A 43 13.34 14.65 -3.41
CA SER A 43 14.61 15.31 -3.74
C SER A 43 14.42 16.73 -4.31
N GLN A 44 13.30 16.97 -4.97
CA GLN A 44 12.94 18.27 -5.56
C GLN A 44 12.07 19.14 -4.64
N ASN A 45 11.93 18.76 -3.36
CA ASN A 45 11.05 19.43 -2.39
C ASN A 45 9.57 19.52 -2.84
N GLN A 46 9.11 18.62 -3.71
CA GLN A 46 7.71 18.48 -4.11
C GLN A 46 6.94 17.68 -3.05
N VAL A 47 6.79 18.27 -1.86
CA VAL A 47 6.31 17.59 -0.63
C VAL A 47 4.98 16.87 -0.83
N LYS A 48 3.98 17.55 -1.40
CA LYS A 48 2.66 16.95 -1.66
C LYS A 48 2.77 15.70 -2.54
N TRP A 49 3.53 15.78 -3.63
CA TRP A 49 3.68 14.69 -4.58
C TRP A 49 4.46 13.51 -4.01
N ALA A 50 5.50 13.78 -3.21
CA ALA A 50 6.25 12.74 -2.51
C ALA A 50 5.34 11.89 -1.59
N ILE A 51 4.41 12.51 -0.87
CA ILE A 51 3.42 11.79 -0.04
C ILE A 51 2.48 10.95 -0.91
N ILE A 52 1.88 11.55 -1.94
CA ILE A 52 0.88 10.88 -2.79
C ILE A 52 1.52 9.66 -3.48
N GLN A 53 2.68 9.85 -4.11
CA GLN A 53 3.39 8.79 -4.82
C GLN A 53 3.91 7.72 -3.86
N GLY A 54 4.47 8.09 -2.70
CA GLY A 54 4.92 7.12 -1.72
C GLY A 54 3.77 6.27 -1.16
N TYR A 55 2.59 6.87 -0.96
CA TYR A 55 1.38 6.14 -0.64
C TYR A 55 0.97 5.14 -1.74
N TYR A 56 0.98 5.56 -3.01
CA TYR A 56 0.59 4.67 -4.10
C TYR A 56 1.59 3.53 -4.31
N SER A 57 2.88 3.78 -4.08
CA SER A 57 3.89 2.71 -4.03
C SER A 57 3.54 1.66 -2.98
N LEU A 58 3.22 2.06 -1.73
CA LEU A 58 2.76 1.16 -0.69
C LEU A 58 1.49 0.40 -1.08
N PHE A 59 0.53 1.12 -1.67
CA PHE A 59 -0.75 0.55 -2.09
C PHE A 59 -0.53 -0.56 -3.14
N HIS A 60 0.22 -0.28 -4.19
CA HIS A 60 0.48 -1.22 -5.28
C HIS A 60 1.35 -2.39 -4.81
N ALA A 61 2.34 -2.14 -3.95
CA ALA A 61 3.17 -3.17 -3.33
C ALA A 61 2.30 -4.18 -2.57
N LEU A 62 1.49 -3.70 -1.63
CA LEU A 62 0.63 -4.57 -0.81
C LEU A 62 -0.49 -5.22 -1.63
N ARG A 63 -1.03 -4.51 -2.62
CA ARG A 63 -2.04 -5.06 -3.53
C ARG A 63 -1.50 -6.24 -4.34
N SER A 64 -0.26 -6.17 -4.83
CA SER A 64 0.38 -7.28 -5.54
C SER A 64 0.36 -8.58 -4.70
N ARG A 65 0.63 -8.46 -3.39
CA ARG A 65 0.64 -9.60 -2.45
C ARG A 65 -0.76 -10.14 -2.20
N VAL A 66 -1.75 -9.26 -2.05
CA VAL A 66 -3.16 -9.67 -1.90
C VAL A 66 -3.66 -10.37 -3.16
N PHE A 67 -3.25 -9.93 -4.35
CA PHE A 67 -3.56 -10.59 -5.62
C PHE A 67 -2.92 -11.98 -5.70
N ALA A 68 -1.67 -12.13 -5.23
CA ALA A 68 -1.00 -13.43 -5.14
C ALA A 68 -1.72 -14.41 -4.18
N LYS A 69 -2.50 -13.90 -3.22
CA LYS A 69 -3.39 -14.70 -2.36
C LYS A 69 -4.75 -15.02 -2.98
N GLY A 70 -5.03 -14.57 -4.21
CA GLY A 70 -6.28 -14.84 -4.91
C GLY A 70 -7.44 -13.94 -4.46
N TYR A 71 -7.14 -12.74 -3.95
CA TYR A 71 -8.14 -11.76 -3.54
C TYR A 71 -7.90 -10.42 -4.23
N ARG A 72 -8.96 -9.63 -4.39
CA ARG A 72 -8.89 -8.25 -4.87
C ARG A 72 -9.82 -7.36 -4.08
N GLU A 73 -9.27 -6.28 -3.56
CA GLU A 73 -9.99 -5.22 -2.88
C GLU A 73 -10.61 -4.22 -3.88
N LYS A 74 -11.56 -3.43 -3.39
CA LYS A 74 -12.21 -2.32 -4.11
C LYS A 74 -12.21 -1.02 -3.31
N SER A 75 -11.41 -0.95 -2.25
CA SER A 75 -11.22 0.26 -1.44
C SER A 75 -9.89 0.22 -0.69
N HIS A 76 -9.29 1.39 -0.45
CA HIS A 76 -8.04 1.53 0.29
C HIS A 76 -8.12 0.92 1.69
N ARG A 77 -9.24 1.14 2.39
CA ARG A 77 -9.47 0.58 3.71
C ARG A 77 -9.62 -0.95 3.71
N CYS A 78 -10.27 -1.54 2.70
CA CYS A 78 -10.33 -2.99 2.60
C CYS A 78 -8.98 -3.60 2.16
N LEU A 79 -8.09 -2.85 1.49
CA LEU A 79 -6.71 -3.31 1.26
C LEU A 79 -6.02 -3.58 2.59
N ARG A 80 -6.10 -2.64 3.54
CA ARG A 80 -5.54 -2.80 4.88
C ARG A 80 -6.02 -4.09 5.55
N PHE A 81 -7.32 -4.34 5.55
CA PHE A 81 -7.88 -5.54 6.18
C PHE A 81 -7.50 -6.83 5.45
N ALA A 82 -7.31 -6.79 4.12
CA ALA A 82 -6.79 -7.91 3.36
C ALA A 82 -5.33 -8.21 3.72
N VAL A 83 -4.47 -7.19 3.80
CA VAL A 83 -3.06 -7.33 4.20
C VAL A 83 -2.96 -7.92 5.60
N GLU A 84 -3.72 -7.37 6.54
CA GLU A 84 -3.77 -7.86 7.91
C GLU A 84 -4.16 -9.34 7.98
N ALA A 85 -5.30 -9.71 7.36
CA ALA A 85 -5.81 -11.07 7.45
C ALA A 85 -5.05 -12.11 6.63
N LEU A 86 -4.43 -11.72 5.51
CA LEU A 86 -3.82 -12.66 4.55
C LEU A 86 -2.30 -12.72 4.60
N LEU A 87 -1.65 -11.72 5.20
CA LEU A 87 -0.18 -11.59 5.18
C LEU A 87 0.37 -11.42 6.61
N VAL A 88 -0.27 -10.62 7.46
CA VAL A 88 0.23 -10.39 8.84
C VAL A 88 -0.23 -11.49 9.79
N ASP A 89 -1.53 -11.79 9.83
CA ASP A 89 -2.10 -12.84 10.68
C ASP A 89 -1.52 -14.23 10.33
N GLU A 90 -1.14 -14.44 9.06
CA GLU A 90 -0.49 -15.66 8.56
C GLU A 90 1.04 -15.66 8.75
N GLY A 91 1.62 -14.56 9.27
CA GLY A 91 3.04 -14.46 9.63
C GLY A 91 4.01 -14.21 8.46
N GLU A 92 3.50 -13.84 7.27
CA GLU A 92 4.33 -13.54 6.09
C GLU A 92 4.93 -12.14 6.13
N LEU A 93 4.23 -11.19 6.75
CA LEU A 93 4.70 -9.82 6.97
C LEU A 93 4.57 -9.44 8.45
N GLY A 94 5.49 -8.59 8.92
CA GLY A 94 5.40 -8.04 10.26
C GLY A 94 4.25 -7.02 10.41
N PRO A 95 3.69 -6.86 11.62
CA PRO A 95 2.57 -5.96 11.87
C PRO A 95 2.91 -4.48 11.58
N GLU A 96 4.17 -4.08 11.58
CA GLU A 96 4.62 -2.73 11.28
C GLU A 96 4.20 -2.24 9.88
N VAL A 97 4.02 -3.15 8.92
CA VAL A 97 3.53 -2.84 7.57
C VAL A 97 2.16 -2.15 7.62
N LEU A 98 1.33 -2.54 8.59
CA LEU A 98 0.02 -1.96 8.80
C LEU A 98 0.11 -0.50 9.28
N ASP A 99 1.10 -0.19 10.12
CA ASP A 99 1.31 1.17 10.61
C ASP A 99 1.84 2.08 9.51
N HIS A 100 2.83 1.60 8.75
CA HIS A 100 3.33 2.27 7.54
C HIS A 100 2.21 2.60 6.55
N PHE A 101 1.35 1.62 6.24
CA PHE A 101 0.25 1.81 5.29
C PHE A 101 -0.82 2.78 5.80
N SER A 102 -1.20 2.71 7.08
CA SER A 102 -2.23 3.61 7.63
C SER A 102 -1.75 5.04 7.72
N PHE A 103 -0.52 5.24 8.21
CA PHE A 103 0.09 6.56 8.29
C PHE A 103 0.17 7.23 6.91
N ALA A 104 0.64 6.49 5.90
CA ALA A 104 0.69 7.01 4.53
C ALA A 104 -0.71 7.28 3.95
N MET A 105 -1.70 6.45 4.25
CA MET A 105 -3.08 6.63 3.80
C MET A 105 -3.68 7.93 4.36
N ASP A 106 -3.51 8.18 5.66
CA ASP A 106 -4.02 9.38 6.33
C ASP A 106 -3.34 10.65 5.80
N LEU A 107 -2.01 10.60 5.62
CA LEU A 107 -1.26 11.72 5.04
C LEU A 107 -1.63 11.99 3.59
N ARG A 108 -1.88 10.95 2.80
CA ARG A 108 -2.33 11.11 1.41
C ARG A 108 -3.70 11.78 1.36
N GLU A 109 -4.64 11.39 2.23
CA GLU A 109 -5.95 12.03 2.33
C GLU A 109 -5.81 13.52 2.71
N GLY A 110 -4.99 13.84 3.71
CA GLY A 110 -4.67 15.22 4.09
C GLY A 110 -4.03 16.02 2.95
N ALA A 111 -3.12 15.42 2.19
CA ALA A 111 -2.44 16.07 1.08
C ALA A 111 -3.35 16.31 -0.13
N ASP A 112 -4.22 15.35 -0.46
CA ASP A 112 -5.15 15.43 -1.59
C ASP A 112 -6.27 16.44 -1.34
N TYR A 113 -6.94 16.33 -0.19
CA TYR A 113 -8.20 17.05 0.06
C TYR A 113 -8.06 18.21 1.05
N GLY A 114 -7.11 18.13 1.98
CA GLY A 114 -6.91 19.14 3.03
C GLY A 114 -5.82 20.16 2.71
N CYS A 115 -4.96 19.91 1.71
CA CYS A 115 -3.69 20.63 1.52
C CYS A 115 -2.81 20.64 2.79
N ILE A 116 -2.88 19.56 3.58
CA ILE A 116 -2.12 19.38 4.82
C ILE A 116 -0.96 18.43 4.55
N TYR A 117 0.26 18.96 4.54
CA TYR A 117 1.48 18.18 4.33
C TYR A 117 2.72 18.94 4.82
N ASN A 118 3.77 18.21 5.18
CA ASN A 118 5.08 18.77 5.54
C ASN A 118 6.21 17.83 5.09
N ALA A 119 7.43 18.36 5.01
CA ALA A 119 8.59 17.64 4.48
C ALA A 119 9.01 16.43 5.33
N GLU A 120 8.87 16.52 6.66
CA GLU A 120 9.19 15.42 7.58
C GLU A 120 8.28 14.22 7.32
N SER A 121 6.97 14.45 7.27
CA SER A 121 5.96 13.44 6.96
C SER A 121 6.17 12.84 5.56
N ALA A 122 6.55 13.65 4.56
CA ALA A 122 6.90 13.14 3.23
C ALA A 122 8.11 12.20 3.28
N GLY A 123 9.16 12.55 4.03
CA GLY A 123 10.32 11.70 4.23
C GLY A 123 9.96 10.34 4.85
N ILE A 124 9.09 10.34 5.87
CA ILE A 124 8.62 9.11 6.52
C ILE A 124 7.81 8.23 5.56
N VAL A 125 6.92 8.82 4.75
CA VAL A 125 6.12 8.07 3.76
C VAL A 125 7.00 7.43 2.69
N VAL A 126 7.96 8.18 2.13
CA VAL A 126 8.88 7.64 1.12
C VAL A 126 9.77 6.54 1.70
N ALA A 127 10.29 6.72 2.93
CA ALA A 127 11.06 5.68 3.60
C ALA A 127 10.22 4.41 3.85
N SER A 128 8.97 4.58 4.30
CA SER A 128 8.03 3.47 4.50
C SER A 128 7.76 2.72 3.20
N ALA A 129 7.55 3.45 2.09
CA ALA A 129 7.34 2.87 0.77
C ALA A 129 8.52 2.02 0.32
N ARG A 130 9.75 2.54 0.50
CA ARG A 130 10.98 1.79 0.20
C ARG A 130 11.07 0.50 1.02
N THR A 131 10.91 0.61 2.35
CA THR A 131 10.99 -0.54 3.26
C THR A 131 10.00 -1.64 2.86
N VAL A 132 8.74 -1.31 2.64
CA VAL A 132 7.72 -2.30 2.26
C VAL A 132 7.99 -2.87 0.86
N TYR A 133 8.42 -2.05 -0.10
CA TYR A 133 8.75 -2.53 -1.44
C TYR A 133 9.93 -3.51 -1.43
N GLU A 134 10.96 -3.25 -0.62
CA GLU A 134 12.09 -4.16 -0.44
C GLU A 134 11.67 -5.48 0.20
N MET A 135 10.83 -5.45 1.26
CA MET A 135 10.30 -6.65 1.91
C MET A 135 9.62 -7.61 0.93
N ILE A 136 8.84 -7.07 -0.02
CA ILE A 136 8.08 -7.89 -0.98
C ILE A 136 8.89 -8.29 -2.23
N SER A 137 10.07 -7.69 -2.45
CA SER A 137 10.91 -7.94 -3.63
C SER A 137 11.97 -9.04 -3.40
N THR A 138 12.11 -9.53 -2.18
CA THR A 138 13.07 -10.58 -1.78
C THR A 138 12.57 -12.02 -1.94
N GLU A 139 11.40 -12.22 -2.56
CA GLU A 139 10.83 -13.54 -2.90
C GLU A 139 10.91 -13.83 -4.40
#